data_AF-A0A1Q5JVL9-F1
#
_entry.id   AF-A0A1Q5JVL9-F1
#
_cell.length_a   1.000
_cell.length_b   1.000
_cell.length_c   1.000
_cell.angle_alpha   90.00
_cell.angle_beta   90.00
_cell.angle_gamma   90.00
#
_symmetry.space_group_name_H-M   'P 1'
#
loop_
_entity.id
_entity.type
_entity.pdbx_description
1 polymer ?
#
loop_
_entity_poly.entity_id
_entity_poly.type
_entity_poly.pdbx_seq_one_letter_code
_entity_poly.pdbx_strand_id
1 'polypeptide(L)'
;MIVVYTPAGGEPEHYDASSLRVSEASIVQRTVDMKWQEIASGLERDDLDAMRGIIWVLKKRSQPSLRYGEFDPGVNEMTTVMDDREVDSYIDNAFRMAEAGEDGGLQDVADVLQANLPEISLNPERTRARITERFTGPKAEPEGEPAPEETASEDPSPSPTSSTPAASTSPSSPTSSTSRRRRSTS
;
A
#
# COMPACT_ATOMS: atom_id res chain seq x y z
N MET A 1 -2.28 -2.72 2.23
CA MET A 1 -3.35 -3.72 2.40
C MET A 1 -4.67 -3.06 2.07
N ILE A 2 -5.44 -3.70 1.20
CA ILE A 2 -6.76 -3.23 0.78
C ILE A 2 -7.80 -4.13 1.42
N VAL A 3 -8.82 -3.54 2.05
CA VAL A 3 -10.00 -4.28 2.50
C VAL A 3 -11.05 -4.19 1.40
N VAL A 4 -11.48 -5.33 0.87
CA VAL A 4 -12.57 -5.45 -0.11
C VAL A 4 -13.86 -5.70 0.65
N TYR A 5 -14.83 -4.79 0.51
CA TYR A 5 -16.17 -4.96 1.06
C TYR A 5 -17.16 -5.18 -0.09
N THR A 6 -17.81 -6.34 -0.12
CA THR A 6 -18.84 -6.68 -1.11
C THR A 6 -20.19 -6.79 -0.40
N PRO A 7 -21.01 -5.73 -0.39
CA PRO A 7 -22.35 -5.78 0.19
C PRO A 7 -23.19 -6.88 -0.48
N ALA A 8 -24.13 -7.49 0.23
CA ALA A 8 -25.09 -8.43 -0.34
C ALA A 8 -25.79 -7.85 -1.60
N GLY A 9 -25.47 -8.43 -2.77
CA GLY A 9 -26.02 -8.01 -4.06
C GLY A 9 -25.50 -6.68 -4.60
N GLY A 10 -24.43 -6.13 -4.02
CA GLY A 10 -23.74 -4.93 -4.47
C GLY A 10 -22.42 -5.24 -5.19
N GLU A 11 -21.81 -4.18 -5.73
CA GLU A 11 -20.47 -4.26 -6.32
C GLU A 11 -19.39 -4.24 -5.23
N PRO A 12 -18.24 -4.91 -5.43
CA PRO A 12 -17.10 -4.82 -4.53
C PRO A 12 -16.58 -3.38 -4.38
N GLU A 13 -16.39 -2.96 -3.14
CA GLU A 13 -15.83 -1.68 -2.77
C GLU A 13 -14.43 -1.87 -2.17
N HIS A 14 -13.44 -1.12 -2.67
CA HIS A 14 -12.04 -1.24 -2.24
C HIS A 14 -11.65 -0.12 -1.27
N TYR A 15 -11.12 -0.49 -0.11
CA TYR A 15 -10.71 0.41 0.95
C TYR A 15 -9.23 0.26 1.29
N ASP A 16 -8.45 1.29 0.98
CA ASP A 16 -7.02 1.31 1.32
C ASP A 16 -6.81 1.69 2.79
N ALA A 17 -6.37 0.73 3.60
CA ALA A 17 -6.06 0.92 5.01
C ALA A 17 -4.85 1.85 5.22
N SER A 18 -3.91 1.92 4.27
CA SER A 18 -2.76 2.82 4.35
C SER A 18 -3.14 4.30 4.18
N SER A 19 -4.32 4.57 3.61
CA SER A 19 -4.87 5.92 3.44
C SER A 19 -5.48 6.53 4.72
N LEU A 20 -5.50 5.78 5.82
CA LEU A 20 -6.01 6.23 7.10
C LEU A 20 -5.17 7.36 7.68
N ARG A 21 -5.84 8.41 8.16
CA ARG A 21 -5.22 9.47 8.95
C ARG A 21 -5.03 9.00 10.39
N VAL A 22 -4.06 9.57 11.10
CA VAL A 22 -3.82 9.26 12.53
C VAL A 22 -5.08 9.44 13.39
N SER A 23 -5.88 10.49 13.11
CA SER A 23 -7.14 10.73 13.80
C SER A 23 -8.18 9.63 13.55
N GLU A 24 -8.21 9.09 12.33
CA GLU A 24 -9.10 8.01 11.92
C GLU A 24 -8.67 6.69 12.56
N ALA A 25 -7.38 6.37 12.52
CA ALA A 25 -6.81 5.22 13.22
C ALA A 25 -7.09 5.25 14.74
N SER A 26 -7.05 6.43 15.36
CA SER A 26 -7.42 6.60 16.78
C SER A 26 -8.91 6.37 17.04
N ILE A 27 -9.78 6.67 16.07
CA ILE A 27 -11.21 6.38 16.16
C ILE A 27 -11.43 4.88 16.10
N VAL A 28 -10.82 4.18 15.12
CA VAL A 28 -10.93 2.72 14.99
C VAL A 28 -10.53 2.03 16.28
N GLN A 29 -9.34 2.32 16.83
CA GLN A 29 -8.84 1.72 18.08
C GLN A 29 -9.85 1.82 19.24
N ARG A 30 -10.49 2.98 19.40
CA ARG A 30 -11.48 3.19 20.47
C ARG A 30 -12.83 2.53 20.18
N THR A 31 -13.15 2.31 18.92
CA THR A 31 -14.42 1.72 18.52
C THR A 31 -14.40 0.20 18.63
N VAL A 32 -13.28 -0.44 18.27
CA VAL A 32 -13.13 -1.90 18.33
C VAL A 32 -12.41 -2.38 19.60
N ASP A 33 -11.96 -1.45 20.45
CA ASP A 33 -11.21 -1.72 21.69
C ASP A 33 -9.93 -2.56 21.48
N MET A 34 -9.20 -2.24 20.41
CA MET A 34 -7.92 -2.89 20.07
C MET A 34 -6.83 -1.83 19.90
N LYS A 35 -5.57 -2.21 20.14
CA LYS A 35 -4.43 -1.35 19.83
C LYS A 35 -4.18 -1.34 18.33
N TRP A 36 -3.58 -0.24 17.82
CA TRP A 36 -3.27 -0.13 16.40
C TRP A 36 -2.47 -1.30 15.84
N GLN A 37 -1.48 -1.79 16.59
CA GLN A 37 -0.66 -2.94 16.16
C GLN A 37 -1.50 -4.21 16.01
N GLU A 38 -2.47 -4.43 16.89
CA GLU A 38 -3.38 -5.58 16.82
C GLU A 38 -4.32 -5.45 15.62
N ILE A 39 -4.82 -4.25 15.33
CA ILE A 39 -5.64 -3.97 14.14
C ILE A 39 -4.83 -4.21 12.85
N ALA A 40 -3.60 -3.71 12.79
CA ALA A 40 -2.74 -3.85 11.62
C ALA A 40 -2.43 -5.34 11.35
N SER A 41 -2.02 -6.09 12.37
CA SER A 41 -1.82 -7.55 12.24
C SER A 41 -3.13 -8.32 12.04
N GLY A 42 -4.26 -7.77 12.48
CA GLY A 42 -5.59 -8.33 12.25
C GLY A 42 -5.97 -8.31 10.77
N LEU A 43 -5.58 -7.25 10.03
CA LEU A 43 -5.80 -7.20 8.58
C LEU A 43 -5.11 -8.34 7.83
N GLU A 44 -3.90 -8.74 8.24
CA GLU A 44 -3.19 -9.87 7.62
C GLU A 44 -3.87 -11.23 7.87
N ARG A 45 -4.83 -11.29 8.80
CA ARG A 45 -5.53 -12.51 9.23
C ARG A 45 -7.03 -12.44 9.01
N ASP A 46 -7.51 -11.47 8.23
CA ASP A 46 -8.93 -11.21 8.02
C ASP A 46 -9.73 -11.08 9.32
N ASP A 47 -9.18 -10.38 10.32
CA ASP A 47 -9.90 -10.07 11.56
C ASP A 47 -11.10 -9.15 11.27
N LEU A 48 -12.30 -9.66 11.54
CA LEU A 48 -13.56 -9.02 11.18
C LEU A 48 -13.74 -7.65 11.86
N ASP A 49 -13.33 -7.52 13.13
CA ASP A 49 -13.46 -6.28 13.88
C ASP A 49 -12.49 -5.23 13.34
N ALA A 50 -11.24 -5.63 13.06
CA ALA A 50 -10.25 -4.77 12.42
C ALA A 50 -10.73 -4.26 11.05
N MET A 51 -11.17 -5.17 10.18
CA MET A 51 -11.68 -4.83 8.84
C MET A 51 -12.92 -3.91 8.92
N ARG A 52 -13.91 -4.29 9.73
CA ARG A 52 -15.15 -3.53 9.92
C ARG A 52 -14.87 -2.12 10.42
N GLY A 53 -14.01 -2.00 11.42
CA GLY A 53 -13.62 -0.71 12.00
C GLY A 53 -13.00 0.24 10.97
N ILE A 54 -12.10 -0.30 10.13
CA ILE A 54 -11.42 0.46 9.07
C ILE A 54 -12.41 0.90 7.99
N ILE A 55 -13.20 -0.02 7.44
CA ILE A 55 -14.17 0.30 6.39
C ILE A 55 -15.18 1.33 6.91
N TRP A 56 -15.70 1.16 8.12
CA TRP A 56 -16.65 2.10 8.72
C TRP A 56 -16.08 3.52 8.77
N VAL A 57 -14.86 3.68 9.28
CA VAL A 57 -14.22 5.00 9.39
C VAL A 57 -13.99 5.62 8.01
N LEU A 58 -13.63 4.83 7.00
CA LEU A 58 -13.42 5.32 5.64
C LEU A 58 -14.76 5.67 4.97
N LYS A 59 -15.81 4.87 5.14
CA LYS A 59 -17.18 5.18 4.67
C LYS A 59 -17.71 6.47 5.29
N LYS A 60 -17.34 6.80 6.52
CA LYS A 60 -17.73 8.07 7.15
C LYS A 60 -17.23 9.32 6.43
N ARG A 61 -16.22 9.22 5.55
CA ARG A 61 -15.78 10.36 4.72
C ARG A 61 -16.89 10.81 3.76
N SER A 62 -17.63 9.86 3.18
CA SER A 62 -18.77 10.13 2.29
C SER A 62 -20.12 10.08 3.00
N GLN A 63 -20.21 9.37 4.14
CA GLN A 63 -21.44 9.23 4.94
C GLN A 63 -21.20 9.58 6.41
N PRO A 64 -21.07 10.88 6.78
CA PRO A 64 -20.67 11.27 8.13
C PRO A 64 -21.63 10.85 9.25
N SER A 65 -22.90 10.62 8.92
CA SER A 65 -23.95 10.19 9.86
C SER A 65 -23.94 8.69 10.17
N LEU A 66 -23.17 7.87 9.42
CA LEU A 66 -23.13 6.42 9.59
C LEU A 66 -22.63 6.04 10.99
N ARG A 67 -23.47 5.32 11.75
CA ARG A 67 -23.09 4.81 13.07
C ARG A 67 -22.41 3.46 12.95
N TYR A 68 -21.51 3.18 13.89
CA TYR A 68 -20.76 1.91 13.86
C TYR A 68 -21.69 0.69 13.96
N GLY A 69 -22.67 0.74 14.87
CA GLY A 69 -23.66 -0.34 15.03
C GLY A 69 -24.65 -0.49 13.87
N GLU A 70 -24.73 0.49 12.96
CA GLU A 70 -25.53 0.39 11.72
C GLU A 70 -24.74 -0.22 10.57
N PHE A 71 -23.41 -0.15 10.63
CA PHE A 71 -22.52 -0.79 9.67
C PHE A 71 -22.16 -2.19 10.16
N ASP A 72 -22.95 -3.19 9.76
CA ASP A 72 -22.81 -4.58 10.19
C ASP A 72 -22.71 -5.51 8.96
N PRO A 73 -21.53 -5.55 8.30
CA PRO A 73 -21.32 -6.42 7.14
C PRO A 73 -21.35 -7.90 7.53
N GLY A 74 -21.79 -8.73 6.59
CA GLY A 74 -21.75 -10.19 6.76
C GLY A 74 -20.32 -10.73 6.84
N VAL A 75 -20.13 -11.89 7.48
CA VAL A 75 -18.81 -12.51 7.69
C VAL A 75 -18.05 -12.74 6.38
N ASN A 76 -18.78 -13.06 5.30
CA ASN A 76 -18.19 -13.32 3.98
C ASN A 76 -18.26 -12.09 3.05
N GLU A 77 -18.68 -10.93 3.55
CA GLU A 77 -18.76 -9.69 2.77
C GLU A 77 -17.45 -8.88 2.83
N MET A 78 -16.47 -9.30 3.62
CA MET A 78 -15.20 -8.61 3.77
C MET A 78 -14.04 -9.58 3.60
N THR A 79 -13.01 -9.16 2.87
CA THR A 79 -11.75 -9.88 2.74
C THR A 79 -10.62 -8.87 2.53
N THR A 80 -9.38 -9.25 2.82
CA THR A 80 -8.21 -8.45 2.50
C THR A 80 -7.51 -8.92 1.24
N VAL A 81 -6.98 -7.96 0.47
CA VAL A 81 -6.10 -8.22 -0.67
C VAL A 81 -4.88 -7.32 -0.57
N MET A 82 -3.76 -7.85 -1.04
CA MET A 82 -2.48 -7.15 -1.10
C MET A 82 -2.50 -6.09 -2.19
N ASP A 83 -1.97 -4.92 -1.87
CA ASP A 83 -1.70 -3.90 -2.87
C ASP A 83 -0.42 -4.22 -3.68
N ASP A 84 -0.20 -3.46 -4.74
CA ASP A 84 0.93 -3.66 -5.65
C ASP A 84 2.30 -3.59 -4.96
N ARG A 85 2.44 -2.75 -3.92
CA ARG A 85 3.71 -2.55 -3.20
C ARG A 85 3.96 -3.68 -2.22
N GLU A 86 2.91 -4.17 -1.58
CA GLU A 86 2.96 -5.35 -0.71
C GLU A 86 3.31 -6.59 -1.52
N VAL A 87 2.69 -6.79 -2.69
CA VAL A 87 3.03 -7.86 -3.63
C VAL A 87 4.49 -7.80 -4.01
N ASP A 88 5.00 -6.63 -4.42
CA ASP A 88 6.41 -6.47 -4.82
C ASP A 88 7.36 -6.83 -3.67
N SER A 89 7.06 -6.34 -2.45
CA SER A 89 7.86 -6.61 -1.26
C SER A 89 7.85 -8.09 -0.88
N TYR A 90 6.70 -8.75 -1.01
CA TYR A 90 6.53 -10.17 -0.72
C TYR A 90 7.31 -11.05 -1.70
N ILE A 91 7.20 -10.75 -3.01
CA ILE A 91 7.97 -11.44 -4.06
C ILE A 91 9.47 -11.27 -3.81
N ASP A 92 9.94 -10.05 -3.60
CA ASP A 92 11.37 -9.78 -3.42
C ASP A 92 11.93 -10.50 -2.18
N ASN A 93 11.16 -10.55 -1.08
CA ASN A 93 11.56 -11.27 0.13
C ASN A 93 11.61 -12.79 -0.09
N ALA A 94 10.60 -13.36 -0.76
CA ALA A 94 10.54 -14.80 -1.03
C ALA A 94 11.72 -15.27 -1.90
N PHE A 95 12.03 -14.54 -2.98
CA PHE A 95 13.19 -14.86 -3.81
C PHE A 95 14.52 -14.70 -3.07
N ARG A 96 14.65 -13.69 -2.21
CA ARG A 96 15.84 -13.52 -1.37
C ARG A 96 16.05 -14.70 -0.42
N MET A 97 14.99 -15.24 0.17
CA MET A 97 15.06 -16.42 1.05
C MET A 97 15.45 -17.68 0.26
N ALA A 98 14.93 -17.85 -0.95
CA ALA A 98 15.32 -18.93 -1.85
C ALA A 98 16.81 -18.85 -2.23
N GLU A 99 17.31 -17.65 -2.56
CA GLU A 99 18.72 -17.40 -2.88
C GLU A 99 19.64 -17.65 -1.68
N ALA A 100 19.16 -17.42 -0.45
CA ALA A 100 19.86 -17.73 0.79
C ALA A 100 19.84 -19.24 1.14
N GLY A 101 19.06 -20.05 0.41
CA GLY A 101 18.94 -21.49 0.61
C GLY A 101 18.05 -21.90 1.79
N GLU A 102 17.17 -21.01 2.26
CA GLU A 102 16.32 -21.27 3.42
C GLU A 102 15.01 -22.00 3.07
N ASP A 103 14.49 -21.88 1.83
CA ASP A 103 13.19 -22.42 1.42
C ASP A 103 13.17 -22.89 -0.04
N GLY A 104 13.37 -24.19 -0.27
CA GLY A 104 13.22 -24.79 -1.61
C GLY A 104 14.18 -24.22 -2.67
N GLY A 105 14.16 -24.80 -3.86
CA GLY A 105 14.85 -24.18 -4.99
C GLY A 105 14.13 -22.90 -5.44
N LEU A 106 14.82 -22.03 -6.19
CA LEU A 106 14.23 -20.83 -6.80
C LEU A 106 12.95 -21.14 -7.61
N GLN A 107 12.91 -22.33 -8.23
CA GLN A 107 11.75 -22.85 -8.96
C GLN A 107 10.56 -23.13 -8.04
N ASP A 108 10.78 -23.80 -6.91
CA ASP A 108 9.70 -24.16 -5.97
C ASP A 108 9.01 -22.90 -5.43
N VAL A 109 9.80 -21.88 -5.10
CA VAL A 109 9.28 -20.58 -4.65
C VAL A 109 8.47 -19.91 -5.76
N ALA A 110 8.97 -19.88 -6.99
CA ALA A 110 8.23 -19.30 -8.11
C ALA A 110 6.88 -20.02 -8.35
N ASP A 111 6.86 -21.36 -8.29
CA ASP A 111 5.65 -22.16 -8.48
C ASP A 111 4.62 -21.89 -7.37
N VAL A 112 5.07 -21.84 -6.11
CA VAL A 112 4.19 -21.51 -4.96
C VAL A 112 3.62 -20.10 -5.08
N LEU A 113 4.45 -19.12 -5.44
CA LEU A 113 4.00 -17.74 -5.62
C LEU A 113 3.00 -17.63 -6.78
N GLN A 114 3.25 -18.30 -7.90
CA GLN A 114 2.33 -18.28 -9.06
C GLN A 114 0.96 -18.89 -8.73
N ALA A 115 0.92 -19.93 -7.91
CA ALA A 115 -0.32 -20.60 -7.54
C ALA A 115 -1.19 -19.79 -6.58
N ASN A 116 -0.60 -19.07 -5.61
CA ASN A 116 -1.36 -18.50 -4.49
C ASN A 116 -1.43 -16.97 -4.52
N LEU A 117 -0.34 -16.28 -4.87
CA LEU A 117 -0.26 -14.82 -4.70
C LEU A 117 -1.25 -14.04 -5.60
N PRO A 118 -1.57 -14.46 -6.84
CA PRO A 118 -2.56 -13.76 -7.66
C PRO A 118 -3.98 -13.77 -7.08
N GLU A 119 -4.35 -14.77 -6.25
CA GLU A 119 -5.69 -14.85 -5.67
C GLU A 119 -5.93 -13.82 -4.56
N ILE A 120 -4.85 -13.44 -3.86
CA ILE A 120 -4.88 -12.47 -2.76
C ILE A 120 -4.32 -11.10 -3.18
N SER A 121 -4.17 -10.84 -4.48
CA SER A 121 -3.65 -9.59 -5.03
C SER A 121 -4.76 -8.76 -5.65
N LEU A 122 -4.70 -7.44 -5.47
CA LEU A 122 -5.59 -6.51 -6.16
C LEU A 122 -5.45 -6.58 -7.69
N ASN A 123 -4.24 -6.89 -8.20
CA ASN A 123 -3.93 -6.94 -9.64
C ASN A 123 -3.28 -8.29 -10.02
N PRO A 124 -4.08 -9.36 -10.22
CA PRO A 124 -3.56 -10.71 -10.44
C PRO A 124 -2.60 -10.83 -11.64
N GLU A 125 -2.90 -10.16 -12.75
CA GLU A 125 -2.05 -10.22 -13.95
C GLU A 125 -0.70 -9.53 -13.76
N ARG A 126 -0.70 -8.39 -13.07
CA ARG A 126 0.56 -7.69 -12.72
C ARG A 126 1.41 -8.56 -11.80
N THR A 127 0.78 -9.21 -10.81
CA THR A 127 1.45 -10.13 -9.90
C THR A 127 2.12 -11.28 -10.66
N ARG A 128 1.41 -11.95 -11.59
CA ARG A 128 2.00 -13.02 -12.41
C ARG A 128 3.17 -12.55 -13.25
N ALA A 129 3.03 -11.38 -13.88
CA ALA A 129 4.11 -10.78 -14.68
C ALA A 129 5.34 -10.48 -13.82
N ARG A 130 5.15 -9.94 -12.62
CA ARG A 130 6.24 -9.61 -11.68
C ARG A 130 6.97 -10.86 -11.17
N ILE A 131 6.25 -11.93 -10.83
CA ILE A 131 6.86 -13.21 -10.43
C ILE A 131 7.71 -13.76 -11.57
N THR A 132 7.17 -13.74 -12.80
CA THR A 132 7.89 -14.23 -14.00
C THR A 132 9.16 -13.43 -14.25
N GLU A 133 9.07 -12.10 -14.24
CA GLU A 133 10.22 -11.20 -14.40
C GLU A 133 11.31 -11.49 -13.35
N ARG A 134 10.92 -11.63 -12.07
CA ARG A 134 11.87 -11.89 -10.99
C ARG A 134 12.52 -13.27 -11.11
N PHE A 135 11.76 -14.27 -11.56
CA PHE A 135 12.24 -15.64 -11.76
C PHE A 135 13.21 -15.76 -12.95
N THR A 136 12.88 -15.16 -14.10
CA THR A 136 13.73 -15.23 -15.30
C THR A 136 14.95 -14.30 -15.24
N GLY A 137 15.00 -13.41 -14.24
CA GLY A 137 15.93 -12.29 -14.20
C GLY A 137 15.51 -11.19 -15.18
N PRO A 138 16.19 -10.03 -15.17
CA PRO A 138 15.94 -8.98 -16.16
C PRO A 138 16.08 -9.61 -17.54
N LYS A 139 14.99 -9.62 -18.29
CA LYS A 139 14.97 -10.07 -19.68
C LYS A 139 16.07 -9.29 -20.40
N ALA A 140 17.14 -9.98 -20.79
CA ALA A 140 18.19 -9.37 -21.61
C ALA A 140 17.49 -8.68 -22.79
N GLU A 141 17.77 -7.39 -22.97
CA GLU A 141 17.42 -6.70 -24.21
C GLU A 141 17.85 -7.60 -25.38
N PRO A 142 17.03 -7.74 -26.42
CA PRO A 142 17.43 -8.55 -27.56
C PRO A 142 18.75 -8.00 -28.09
N GLU A 143 19.77 -8.86 -28.13
CA GLU A 143 21.09 -8.58 -28.68
C GLU A 143 20.94 -7.86 -30.02
N GLY A 144 21.25 -6.55 -30.03
CA GLY A 144 21.40 -5.79 -31.25
C GLY A 144 22.52 -6.43 -32.08
N GLU A 145 22.18 -6.74 -33.33
CA GLU A 145 23.05 -7.30 -34.37
C GLU A 145 24.45 -6.64 -34.46
N PRO A 146 25.45 -7.37 -34.98
CA PRO A 146 26.84 -6.92 -34.99
C PRO A 146 27.15 -5.90 -36.09
N ALA A 147 27.90 -4.85 -35.69
CA ALA A 147 28.89 -4.06 -36.44
C ALA A 147 28.38 -3.11 -37.57
N PRO A 148 29.10 -2.01 -37.93
CA PRO A 148 30.56 -1.97 -38.11
C PRO A 148 31.31 -0.82 -37.43
N GLU A 149 32.63 -1.00 -37.41
CA GLU A 149 33.67 -0.04 -37.04
C GLU A 149 33.50 1.34 -37.70
N GLU A 150 33.61 2.41 -36.92
CA GLU A 150 34.13 3.68 -37.43
C GLU A 150 34.99 4.38 -36.38
N THR A 151 36.15 4.79 -36.86
CA THR A 151 37.33 5.33 -36.19
C THR A 151 37.17 6.75 -35.65
N ALA A 152 38.07 7.09 -34.71
CA ALA A 152 38.56 8.44 -34.35
C ALA A 152 37.59 9.29 -33.49
N SER A 153 38.00 10.10 -32.51
CA SER A 153 39.30 10.48 -31.95
C SER A 153 39.02 11.27 -30.65
N GLU A 154 39.97 11.21 -29.71
CA GLU A 154 40.42 12.31 -28.82
C GLU A 154 39.40 13.09 -27.93
N ASP A 155 39.49 12.80 -26.63
CA ASP A 155 39.39 13.73 -25.48
C ASP A 155 40.24 15.02 -25.67
N PRO A 156 40.19 16.09 -24.83
CA PRO A 156 39.34 16.34 -23.66
C PRO A 156 38.82 17.81 -23.54
N SER A 157 37.91 18.09 -22.61
CA SER A 157 37.90 19.43 -21.97
C SER A 157 37.22 19.51 -20.60
N PRO A 158 37.73 20.39 -19.69
CA PRO A 158 37.52 20.31 -18.24
C PRO A 158 36.34 21.14 -17.70
N SER A 159 35.92 20.77 -16.47
CA SER A 159 35.21 21.52 -15.40
C SER A 159 35.38 23.07 -15.44
N PRO A 160 34.50 23.93 -14.83
CA PRO A 160 34.05 23.78 -13.43
C PRO A 160 32.78 24.56 -12.92
N THR A 161 32.48 24.35 -11.62
CA THR A 161 31.92 25.28 -10.60
C THR A 161 30.40 25.60 -10.51
N SER A 162 29.86 25.16 -9.36
CA SER A 162 28.92 25.79 -8.40
C SER A 162 28.12 27.05 -8.77
N SER A 163 26.85 27.08 -8.33
CA SER A 163 26.30 28.08 -7.37
C SER A 163 24.82 27.85 -7.04
N THR A 164 24.51 27.51 -5.79
CA THR A 164 23.31 27.93 -5.02
C THR A 164 23.37 29.45 -4.76
N PRO A 165 22.42 30.14 -4.10
CA PRO A 165 20.98 29.91 -3.83
C PRO A 165 20.12 31.16 -4.19
N ALA A 166 18.79 31.10 -4.07
CA ALA A 166 17.98 32.30 -3.88
C ALA A 166 16.77 32.05 -2.96
N ALA A 167 16.77 32.79 -1.85
CA ALA A 167 15.66 32.95 -0.94
C ALA A 167 14.64 33.97 -1.49
N SER A 168 13.37 33.81 -1.14
CA SER A 168 12.34 34.86 -1.12
C SER A 168 11.34 34.47 -0.03
N THR A 169 11.46 34.96 1.21
CA THR A 169 10.96 36.25 1.75
C THR A 169 9.46 36.51 1.56
N SER A 170 8.68 36.11 2.59
CA SER A 170 7.65 36.90 3.34
C SER A 170 6.44 37.52 2.57
N PRO A 171 5.38 38.06 3.23
CA PRO A 171 4.99 38.09 4.65
C PRO A 171 3.49 37.74 4.96
N SER A 172 3.23 37.50 6.26
CA SER A 172 2.06 37.81 7.13
C SER A 172 0.65 38.04 6.53
N SER A 173 -0.47 37.66 7.18
CA SER A 173 -1.01 38.25 8.45
C SER A 173 -2.47 37.73 8.72
N PRO A 174 -3.31 38.23 9.68
CA PRO A 174 -3.68 37.60 10.95
C PRO A 174 -5.21 37.40 11.18
N THR A 175 -5.61 36.98 12.40
CA THR A 175 -6.90 37.16 13.18
C THR A 175 -7.29 35.83 13.88
N SER A 176 -7.30 35.66 15.21
CA SER A 176 -7.92 36.34 16.37
C SER A 176 -9.19 35.65 16.88
N SER A 177 -9.20 35.39 18.20
CA SER A 177 -10.32 35.46 19.16
C SER A 177 -11.09 34.19 19.59
N THR A 178 -10.65 33.69 20.75
CA THR A 178 -11.36 33.33 22.01
C THR A 178 -12.89 33.45 22.18
N SER A 179 -13.48 32.42 22.83
CA SER A 179 -14.61 32.40 23.83
C SER A 179 -15.63 31.29 23.51
N ARG A 180 -16.33 30.61 24.43
CA ARG A 180 -16.37 30.52 25.91
C ARG A 180 -17.16 29.24 26.24
N ARG A 181 -16.79 28.59 27.34
CA ARG A 181 -17.58 27.54 28.04
C ARG A 181 -19.02 28.01 28.31
N ARG A 182 -19.99 27.10 28.17
CA ARG A 182 -21.25 27.13 28.92
C ARG A 182 -21.45 25.80 29.63
N ARG A 183 -21.49 25.86 30.96
CA ARG A 183 -21.87 24.80 31.89
C ARG A 183 -23.27 25.16 32.37
N SER A 184 -24.25 24.29 32.18
CA SER A 184 -25.57 24.43 32.78
C SER A 184 -25.92 23.14 33.50
N THR A 185 -26.05 23.26 34.82
CA THR A 185 -26.68 22.31 35.72
C THR A 185 -28.14 22.70 35.89
N SER A 186 -29.04 21.74 35.86
CA SER A 186 -30.29 21.73 36.61
C SER A 186 -30.60 20.28 36.94
#